data_AF-A0A026WYE3-F1
#
_entry.id   AF-A0A026WYE3-F1
#
_cell.length_a   1.000
_cell.length_b   1.000
_cell.length_c   1.000
_cell.angle_alpha   90.00
_cell.angle_beta   90.00
_cell.angle_gamma   90.00
#
_symmetry.space_group_name_H-M   'P 1'
#
loop_
_entity.id
_entity.type
_entity.pdbx_description
1 polymer ?
#
loop_
_entity_poly.entity_id
_entity_poly.type
_entity_poly.pdbx_seq_one_letter_code
_entity_poly.pdbx_strand_id
1 'polypeptide(L)'
;MYSSQASQHNAGQSYENVLFNTYYPQPSTYDASYSWNMHYNAYPSHVMHDDVVNNAALMDRPRARQEDEKAIEQFLRQSEQVPTKSKRKDPFKIATVKGALMSVAKLNKKLEIICTELDLNVDLPEEQWQERVSACNAAKHEICEILKTVKDADFLSRVKNDLEKRKKKRKRERLGKEKWKREKLMKEERKARSHAEADSSIRKEQAVLEREKQEEKLRKDADMILSDVRSKRNDARKYLGILQDLQNFRRIKMNVVRARGENWSSAADDVFNNSTAKLMEYWTTLDREYAVEEQELKHMLKMDNEKRIEKQKKNLCDDWENVLFGTSILTTEQSSREDVNNFIMIRMAWDKFVSSKNDATTIPIGWIVPEKPSSAAWQKCLNKETS
;
A
#
# COMPACT_ATOMS: atom_id res chain seq x y z
N MET A 1 -14.68 -36.82 -38.29
CA MET A 1 -14.09 -37.58 -39.42
C MET A 1 -13.83 -36.59 -40.54
N TYR A 2 -12.56 -36.50 -40.96
CA TYR A 2 -11.98 -35.85 -42.16
C TYR A 2 -12.25 -34.34 -42.38
N SER A 3 -11.27 -33.45 -42.16
CA SER A 3 -9.99 -33.20 -42.85
C SER A 3 -10.09 -32.22 -44.01
N SER A 4 -9.60 -31.01 -43.74
CA SER A 4 -8.55 -30.29 -44.47
C SER A 4 -8.43 -30.48 -45.98
N GLN A 5 -8.49 -29.35 -46.70
CA GLN A 5 -7.62 -29.16 -47.86
C GLN A 5 -7.18 -27.69 -47.95
N ALA A 6 -5.86 -27.53 -47.90
CA ALA A 6 -5.12 -26.30 -48.14
C ALA A 6 -4.94 -26.09 -49.65
N SER A 7 -4.83 -24.84 -50.08
CA SER A 7 -4.13 -24.48 -51.31
C SER A 7 -3.36 -23.18 -51.10
N GLN A 8 -2.03 -23.32 -51.16
CA GLN A 8 -1.06 -22.25 -51.24
C GLN A 8 -1.02 -21.68 -52.66
N HIS A 9 -0.75 -20.38 -52.81
CA HIS A 9 0.15 -19.89 -53.86
C HIS A 9 0.81 -18.55 -53.45
N ASN A 10 2.15 -18.60 -53.45
CA ASN A 10 3.18 -17.55 -53.58
C ASN A 10 2.84 -16.49 -54.65
N ALA A 11 3.44 -15.29 -54.76
CA ALA A 11 4.61 -14.62 -54.18
C ALA A 11 4.52 -13.11 -54.53
N GLY A 12 5.29 -12.25 -53.87
CA GLY A 12 5.56 -10.89 -54.39
C GLY A 12 6.11 -9.92 -53.34
N GLN A 13 7.42 -9.75 -53.34
CA GLN A 13 8.23 -8.88 -52.48
C GLN A 13 7.92 -7.39 -52.68
N SER A 14 8.02 -6.57 -51.62
CA SER A 14 8.93 -5.41 -51.60
C SER A 14 9.07 -4.81 -50.19
N TYR A 15 10.24 -4.26 -49.97
CA TYR A 15 10.89 -3.74 -48.78
C TYR A 15 10.17 -2.54 -48.13
N GLU A 16 10.13 -2.52 -46.80
CA GLU A 16 10.74 -1.42 -46.01
C GLU A 16 10.91 -1.82 -44.54
N ASN A 17 12.07 -1.46 -44.01
CA ASN A 17 12.71 -1.99 -42.81
C ASN A 17 12.94 -0.79 -41.87
N VAL A 18 12.33 -0.77 -40.68
CA VAL A 18 12.71 0.19 -39.62
C VAL A 18 12.84 -0.54 -38.29
N LEU A 19 14.07 -1.04 -38.09
CA LEU A 19 14.87 -1.15 -36.87
C LEU A 19 14.16 -0.96 -35.51
N PHE A 20 13.93 -2.08 -34.82
CA PHE A 20 13.87 -2.14 -33.35
C PHE A 20 15.28 -2.14 -32.78
N ASN A 21 15.64 -1.09 -32.04
CA ASN A 21 16.94 -0.92 -31.41
C ASN A 21 16.92 -1.50 -29.98
N THR A 22 17.22 -2.78 -29.83
CA THR A 22 17.53 -3.40 -28.52
C THR A 22 19.05 -3.40 -28.31
N TYR A 23 19.54 -2.39 -27.57
CA TYR A 23 20.93 -2.36 -27.11
C TYR A 23 21.08 -3.22 -25.85
N TYR A 24 21.78 -4.35 -25.98
CA TYR A 24 22.49 -5.01 -24.89
C TYR A 24 23.94 -4.50 -24.87
N PRO A 25 24.51 -4.09 -23.72
CA PRO A 25 25.95 -3.99 -23.56
C PRO A 25 26.52 -5.28 -22.94
N GLN A 26 27.50 -5.85 -23.63
CA GLN A 26 28.46 -6.84 -23.14
C GLN A 26 29.47 -6.21 -22.16
N PRO A 27 30.20 -7.03 -21.38
CA PRO A 27 30.89 -6.62 -20.16
C PRO A 27 32.31 -6.09 -20.44
N SER A 28 32.70 -5.00 -19.78
CA SER A 28 34.11 -4.59 -19.68
C SER A 28 34.62 -4.72 -18.24
N THR A 29 35.76 -5.41 -18.21
CA THR A 29 36.80 -5.56 -17.20
C THR A 29 36.89 -4.54 -16.05
N TYR A 30 37.04 -5.12 -14.85
CA TYR A 30 37.62 -4.55 -13.64
C TYR A 30 38.73 -3.49 -13.90
N ASP A 31 38.56 -2.31 -13.32
CA ASP A 31 39.64 -1.69 -12.53
C ASP A 31 39.04 -0.91 -11.36
N ALA A 32 39.55 -1.16 -10.16
CA ALA A 32 39.01 -0.68 -8.91
C ALA A 32 39.87 0.48 -8.41
N SER A 33 39.41 1.71 -8.59
CA SER A 33 39.89 2.85 -7.80
C SER A 33 38.75 3.37 -6.91
N TYR A 34 38.84 3.02 -5.63
CA TYR A 34 37.96 3.52 -4.58
C TYR A 34 38.25 5.01 -4.35
N SER A 35 37.34 5.88 -4.81
CA SER A 35 37.26 7.27 -4.35
C SER A 35 35.84 7.53 -3.85
N TRP A 36 35.70 7.49 -2.53
CA TRP A 36 34.45 7.78 -1.82
C TRP A 36 34.11 9.26 -1.97
N ASN A 37 33.18 9.59 -2.86
CA ASN A 37 32.56 10.91 -2.88
C ASN A 37 31.14 10.80 -2.31
N MET A 38 31.00 11.24 -1.06
CA MET A 38 29.75 11.35 -0.31
C MET A 38 28.81 12.34 -0.99
N HIS A 39 27.75 11.85 -1.65
CA HIS A 39 26.61 12.67 -2.02
C HIS A 39 25.69 12.84 -0.81
N TYR A 40 25.71 14.04 -0.23
CA TYR A 40 24.67 14.52 0.69
C TYR A 40 23.35 14.65 -0.08
N ASN A 41 22.33 13.91 0.34
CA ASN A 41 20.96 14.14 -0.12
C ASN A 41 20.46 15.48 0.44
N ALA A 42 20.38 16.49 -0.44
CA ALA A 42 19.67 17.72 -0.19
C ALA A 42 18.16 17.43 -0.25
N TYR A 43 17.47 17.57 0.88
CA TYR A 43 16.00 17.59 0.91
C TYR A 43 15.50 18.98 0.47
N PRO A 44 14.40 19.06 -0.32
CA PRO A 44 13.83 20.32 -0.77
C PRO A 44 13.20 21.13 0.36
N SER A 45 13.60 22.40 0.45
CA SER A 45 13.10 23.42 1.36
C SER A 45 11.89 24.14 0.76
N HIS A 46 10.67 23.78 1.17
CA HIS A 46 9.50 24.67 1.03
C HIS A 46 8.46 24.32 2.11
N VAL A 47 8.39 25.13 3.17
CA VAL A 47 7.16 25.75 3.72
C VAL A 47 7.63 26.91 4.61
N MET A 48 7.41 28.14 4.15
CA MET A 48 7.42 29.32 5.01
C MET A 48 6.08 29.33 5.78
N HIS A 49 6.12 29.01 7.06
CA HIS A 49 5.11 29.48 8.01
C HIS A 49 5.86 30.13 9.16
N ASP A 50 5.71 31.45 9.25
CA ASP A 50 6.02 32.22 10.45
C ASP A 50 5.22 31.64 11.60
N ASP A 51 5.91 31.21 12.66
CA ASP A 51 5.42 31.39 14.02
C ASP A 51 6.56 31.31 15.04
N VAL A 52 6.58 32.34 15.88
CA VAL A 52 7.59 32.68 16.87
C VAL A 52 7.53 31.71 18.05
N VAL A 53 8.11 30.51 17.98
CA VAL A 53 8.31 29.68 19.19
C VAL A 53 9.53 28.74 19.03
N ASN A 54 10.47 28.79 20.00
CA ASN A 54 11.56 27.84 20.30
C ASN A 54 12.98 28.10 19.76
N ASN A 55 13.62 29.18 20.22
CA ASN A 55 15.08 29.34 20.19
C ASN A 55 15.84 28.43 21.19
N ALA A 56 15.15 27.76 22.11
CA ALA A 56 15.78 26.89 23.12
C ALA A 56 16.29 25.55 22.52
N ALA A 57 15.56 24.96 21.58
CA ALA A 57 15.90 23.64 21.02
C ALA A 57 17.13 23.65 20.10
N LEU A 58 17.51 24.82 19.55
CA LEU A 58 18.66 24.95 18.66
C LEU A 58 19.99 24.99 19.43
N MET A 59 20.00 25.49 20.67
CA MET A 59 21.19 25.62 21.52
C MET A 59 21.52 24.36 22.33
N ASP A 60 20.57 23.43 22.50
CA ASP A 60 20.80 22.17 23.21
C ASP A 60 21.41 21.08 22.31
N ARG A 61 21.22 21.15 21.00
CA ARG A 61 21.83 20.23 20.03
C ARG A 61 23.38 20.24 20.01
N PRO A 62 24.06 21.39 20.02
CA PRO A 62 25.53 21.43 20.08
C PRO A 62 26.07 21.01 21.45
N ARG A 63 25.34 21.31 22.54
CA ARG A 63 25.71 20.85 23.89
C ARG A 63 25.64 19.33 24.03
N ALA A 64 24.54 18.72 23.56
CA ALA A 64 24.38 17.27 23.56
C ALA A 64 25.47 16.57 22.72
N ARG A 65 25.85 17.12 21.55
CA ARG A 65 26.98 16.58 20.77
C ARG A 65 28.30 16.66 21.52
N GLN A 66 28.57 17.76 22.21
CA GLN A 66 29.83 17.92 22.93
C GLN A 66 29.93 16.99 24.16
N GLU A 67 28.79 16.70 24.79
CA GLU A 67 28.68 15.69 25.84
C GLU A 67 28.88 14.27 25.28
N ASP A 68 28.27 13.95 24.14
CA ASP A 68 28.45 12.68 23.44
C ASP A 68 29.91 12.48 22.98
N GLU A 69 30.56 13.52 22.43
CA GLU A 69 31.97 13.48 22.04
C GLU A 69 32.88 13.20 23.24
N LYS A 70 32.65 13.87 24.37
CA LYS A 70 33.37 13.61 25.62
C LYS A 70 33.12 12.20 26.16
N ALA A 71 31.89 11.70 26.05
CA ALA A 71 31.55 10.33 26.45
C ALA A 71 32.26 9.30 25.56
N ILE A 72 32.36 9.55 24.26
CA ILE A 72 33.10 8.70 23.31
C ILE A 72 34.59 8.75 23.62
N GLU A 73 35.18 9.92 23.85
CA GLU A 73 36.61 10.05 24.21
C GLU A 73 36.92 9.36 25.53
N GLN A 74 36.05 9.50 26.53
CA GLN A 74 36.20 8.80 27.81
C GLN A 74 36.08 7.29 27.64
N PHE A 75 35.15 6.81 26.81
CA PHE A 75 35.00 5.40 26.48
C PHE A 75 36.23 4.85 25.74
N LEU A 76 36.78 5.59 24.78
CA LEU A 76 37.99 5.21 24.06
C LEU A 76 39.20 5.15 24.98
N ARG A 77 39.40 6.15 25.86
CA ARG A 77 40.47 6.14 26.88
C ARG A 77 40.32 4.98 27.87
N GLN A 78 39.09 4.66 28.27
CA GLN A 78 38.82 3.49 29.12
C GLN A 78 39.08 2.18 28.38
N SER A 79 38.83 2.13 27.06
CA SER A 79 39.09 0.95 26.23
C SER A 79 40.58 0.72 25.98
N GLU A 80 41.37 1.79 25.83
CA GLU A 80 42.83 1.74 25.67
C GLU A 80 43.55 1.35 26.97
N GLN A 81 42.96 1.69 28.13
CA GLN A 81 43.48 1.30 29.44
C GLN A 81 43.11 -0.14 29.86
N VAL A 82 42.33 -0.88 29.07
CA VAL A 82 42.11 -2.29 29.34
C VAL A 82 43.43 -3.03 29.08
N PRO A 83 44.09 -3.61 30.10
CA PRO A 83 45.28 -4.40 29.87
C PRO A 83 44.90 -5.50 28.90
N THR A 84 45.60 -5.57 27.77
CA THR A 84 45.52 -6.66 26.81
C THR A 84 45.92 -7.94 27.55
N LYS A 85 44.94 -8.58 28.21
CA LYS A 85 45.11 -9.90 28.80
C LYS A 85 45.46 -10.80 27.64
N SER A 86 46.76 -11.04 27.47
CA SER A 86 47.28 -12.02 26.54
C SER A 86 46.53 -13.30 26.87
N LYS A 87 45.67 -13.73 25.94
CA LYS A 87 44.93 -14.98 26.11
C LYS A 87 46.00 -16.06 26.09
N ARG A 88 46.45 -16.48 27.28
CA ARG A 88 47.23 -17.71 27.43
C ARG A 88 46.50 -18.74 26.60
N LYS A 89 47.19 -19.32 25.60
CA LYS A 89 46.58 -20.31 24.73
C LYS A 89 46.22 -21.47 25.64
N ASP A 90 44.94 -21.56 26.03
CA ASP A 90 44.47 -22.68 26.83
C ASP A 90 44.88 -23.97 26.12
N PRO A 91 45.55 -24.92 26.80
CA PRO A 91 45.90 -26.23 26.26
C PRO A 91 44.67 -26.99 25.72
N PHE A 92 43.48 -26.57 26.14
CA PHE A 92 42.21 -27.29 26.05
C PHE A 92 41.35 -26.93 24.84
N LYS A 93 41.94 -26.51 23.71
CA LYS A 93 41.13 -26.23 22.51
C LYS A 93 40.57 -27.53 21.93
N ILE A 94 39.25 -27.61 21.77
CA ILE A 94 38.53 -28.75 21.15
C ILE A 94 39.18 -29.19 19.82
N ALA A 95 39.71 -28.24 19.03
CA ALA A 95 40.42 -28.53 17.78
C ALA A 95 41.74 -29.29 18.00
N THR A 96 42.52 -28.93 19.02
CA THR A 96 43.77 -29.60 19.40
C THR A 96 43.49 -31.02 19.89
N VAL A 97 42.46 -31.21 20.72
CA VAL A 97 42.04 -32.54 21.20
C VAL A 97 41.57 -33.43 20.05
N LYS A 98 40.78 -32.86 19.14
CA LYS A 98 40.36 -33.55 17.90
C LYS A 98 41.58 -33.94 17.07
N GLY A 99 42.56 -33.05 16.91
CA GLY A 99 43.81 -33.32 16.20
C GLY A 99 44.61 -34.45 16.83
N ALA A 100 44.80 -34.42 18.16
CA ALA A 100 45.51 -35.43 18.92
C ALA A 100 44.85 -36.82 18.81
N LEU A 101 43.52 -36.89 18.94
CA LEU A 101 42.76 -38.14 18.74
C LEU A 101 42.85 -38.66 17.31
N MET A 102 42.83 -37.78 16.31
CA MET A 102 43.05 -38.17 14.92
C MET A 102 44.47 -38.69 14.68
N SER A 103 45.48 -38.12 15.35
CA SER A 103 46.87 -38.61 15.30
C SER A 103 46.99 -40.00 15.96
N VAL A 104 46.36 -40.23 17.10
CA VAL A 104 46.29 -41.57 17.74
C VAL A 104 45.64 -42.58 16.81
N ALA A 105 44.52 -42.23 16.16
CA ALA A 105 43.87 -43.12 15.19
C ALA A 105 44.78 -43.46 13.99
N LYS A 106 45.62 -42.51 13.55
CA LYS A 106 46.61 -42.74 12.48
C LYS A 106 47.78 -43.61 12.96
N LEU A 107 48.29 -43.37 14.17
CA LEU A 107 49.37 -44.17 14.76
C LEU A 107 48.94 -45.61 15.03
N ASN A 108 47.70 -45.83 15.49
CA ASN A 108 47.13 -47.18 15.63
C ASN A 108 47.07 -47.92 14.28
N LYS A 109 46.66 -47.25 13.20
CA LYS A 109 46.68 -47.85 11.86
C LYS A 109 48.09 -48.21 11.40
N LYS A 110 49.08 -47.36 11.69
CA LYS A 110 50.49 -47.67 11.39
C LYS A 110 51.00 -48.86 12.20
N LEU A 111 50.62 -48.93 13.48
CA LEU A 111 50.95 -50.04 14.36
C LEU A 111 50.36 -51.36 13.83
N GLU A 112 49.09 -51.33 13.42
CA GLU A 112 48.40 -52.47 12.82
C GLU A 112 49.10 -52.97 11.54
N ILE A 113 49.51 -52.04 10.66
CA ILE A 113 50.30 -52.37 9.45
C ILE A 113 51.65 -53.00 9.82
N ILE A 114 52.40 -52.41 10.75
CA ILE A 114 53.71 -52.93 11.18
C ILE A 114 53.55 -54.32 11.84
N CYS A 115 52.51 -54.53 12.64
CA CYS A 115 52.21 -55.84 13.22
C CYS A 115 51.88 -56.88 12.13
N THR A 116 51.05 -56.54 11.14
CA THR A 116 50.76 -57.46 10.03
C THR A 116 51.98 -57.75 9.16
N GLU A 117 52.90 -56.80 8.99
CA GLU A 117 54.16 -57.01 8.26
C GLU A 117 55.13 -57.91 9.04
N LEU A 118 55.17 -57.81 10.36
CA LEU A 118 55.96 -58.69 11.24
C LEU A 118 55.39 -60.11 11.28
N ASP A 119 54.06 -60.26 11.26
CA ASP A 119 53.40 -61.57 11.25
C ASP A 119 53.60 -62.32 9.92
N LEU A 120 53.71 -61.59 8.80
CA LEU A 120 53.87 -62.17 7.46
C LEU A 120 55.33 -62.49 7.09
N ASN A 121 56.31 -61.84 7.74
CA ASN A 121 57.71 -61.99 7.38
C ASN A 121 58.54 -62.47 8.58
N VAL A 122 58.46 -63.77 8.87
CA VAL A 122 59.13 -64.41 10.01
C VAL A 122 60.65 -64.60 9.79
N ASP A 123 61.11 -64.56 8.54
CA ASP A 123 62.51 -64.86 8.15
C ASP A 123 63.38 -63.60 7.94
N LEU A 124 63.05 -62.44 8.55
CA LEU A 124 63.88 -61.23 8.40
C LEU A 124 65.22 -61.34 9.16
N PRO A 125 66.27 -60.67 8.67
CA PRO A 125 67.49 -60.44 9.44
C PRO A 125 67.19 -59.78 10.79
N GLU A 126 67.85 -60.23 11.85
CA GLU A 126 67.65 -59.76 13.23
C GLU A 126 67.71 -58.23 13.36
N GLU A 127 68.60 -57.58 12.60
CA GLU A 127 68.73 -56.11 12.59
C GLU A 127 67.45 -55.40 12.10
N GLN A 128 66.81 -55.92 11.05
CA GLN A 128 65.57 -55.36 10.51
C GLN A 128 64.37 -55.68 11.41
N TRP A 129 64.40 -56.84 12.08
CA TRP A 129 63.41 -57.21 13.08
C TRP A 129 63.43 -56.25 14.27
N GLN A 130 64.62 -55.97 14.81
CA GLN A 130 64.81 -55.02 15.91
C GLN A 130 64.40 -53.58 15.52
N GLU A 131 64.69 -53.15 14.29
CA GLU A 131 64.24 -51.85 13.78
C GLU A 131 62.70 -51.72 13.77
N ARG A 132 62.00 -52.73 13.25
CA ARG A 132 60.53 -52.74 13.17
C ARG A 132 59.87 -52.83 14.55
N VAL A 133 60.45 -53.61 15.47
CA VAL A 133 60.03 -53.67 16.88
C VAL A 133 60.25 -52.33 17.59
N SER A 134 61.37 -51.64 17.31
CA SER A 134 61.64 -50.31 17.86
C SER A 134 60.64 -49.26 17.36
N ALA A 135 60.26 -49.29 16.07
CA ALA A 135 59.25 -48.41 15.48
C ALA A 135 57.85 -48.67 16.06
N CYS A 136 57.51 -49.94 16.31
CA CYS A 136 56.29 -50.36 16.99
C CYS A 136 56.24 -49.81 18.43
N ASN A 137 57.34 -49.93 19.18
CA ASN A 137 57.45 -49.41 20.54
C ASN A 137 57.39 -47.88 20.60
N ALA A 138 58.00 -47.18 19.63
CA ALA A 138 57.92 -45.73 19.51
C ALA A 138 56.48 -45.26 19.25
N ALA A 139 55.78 -45.87 18.29
CA ALA A 139 54.37 -45.56 18.00
C ALA A 139 53.47 -45.84 19.22
N LYS A 140 53.69 -46.97 19.93
CA LYS A 140 52.99 -47.31 21.17
C LYS A 140 53.24 -46.28 22.27
N HIS A 141 54.48 -45.81 22.41
CA HIS A 141 54.83 -44.77 23.37
C HIS A 141 54.12 -43.45 23.06
N GLU A 142 54.14 -43.00 21.80
CA GLU A 142 53.41 -41.78 21.38
C GLU A 142 51.89 -41.88 21.62
N ILE A 143 51.29 -43.04 21.35
CA ILE A 143 49.87 -43.29 21.65
C ILE A 143 49.61 -43.21 23.16
N CYS A 144 50.47 -43.83 23.98
CA CYS A 144 50.34 -43.81 25.43
C CYS A 144 50.47 -42.39 25.99
N GLU A 145 51.42 -41.59 25.51
CA GLU A 145 51.60 -40.20 25.94
C GLU A 145 50.37 -39.33 25.59
N ILE A 146 49.86 -39.43 24.36
CA ILE A 146 48.66 -38.69 23.98
C ILE A 146 47.45 -39.15 24.81
N LEU A 147 47.29 -40.46 25.02
CA LEU A 147 46.18 -40.98 25.81
C LEU A 147 46.26 -40.63 27.30
N LYS A 148 47.45 -40.50 27.89
CA LYS A 148 47.62 -40.01 29.27
C LYS A 148 47.05 -38.60 29.42
N THR A 149 47.33 -37.72 28.46
CA THR A 149 46.79 -36.34 28.47
C THR A 149 45.28 -36.29 28.26
N VAL A 150 44.72 -37.22 27.48
CA VAL A 150 43.28 -37.26 27.17
C VAL A 150 42.47 -37.96 28.27
N LYS A 151 43.06 -38.94 28.98
CA LYS A 151 42.43 -39.71 30.06
C LYS A 151 42.41 -38.97 31.40
N ASP A 152 43.13 -37.86 31.53
CA ASP A 152 43.01 -36.98 32.68
C ASP A 152 41.55 -36.53 32.89
N ALA A 153 40.99 -36.80 34.07
CA ALA A 153 39.58 -36.60 34.38
C ALA A 153 39.20 -35.11 34.34
N ASP A 154 40.11 -34.23 34.75
CA ASP A 154 39.91 -32.78 34.74
C ASP A 154 39.96 -32.22 33.32
N PHE A 155 40.84 -32.75 32.47
CA PHE A 155 40.89 -32.42 31.05
C PHE A 155 39.60 -32.84 30.33
N LEU A 156 39.15 -34.07 30.53
CA LEU A 156 38.00 -34.63 29.82
C LEU A 156 36.68 -33.93 30.22
N SER A 157 36.52 -33.62 31.51
CA SER A 157 35.35 -32.87 32.00
C SER A 157 35.27 -31.45 31.42
N ARG A 158 36.40 -30.75 31.28
CA ARG A 158 36.48 -29.43 30.63
C ARG A 158 36.12 -29.49 29.15
N VAL A 159 36.68 -30.45 28.42
CA VAL A 159 36.37 -30.66 26.98
C VAL A 159 34.89 -30.98 26.76
N LYS A 160 34.30 -31.82 27.62
CA LYS A 160 32.86 -32.13 27.59
C LYS A 160 32.01 -30.88 27.82
N ASN A 161 32.38 -30.05 28.80
CA ASN A 161 31.70 -28.79 29.08
C ASN A 161 31.77 -27.81 27.90
N ASP A 162 32.93 -27.69 27.24
CA ASP A 162 33.07 -26.79 26.09
C ASP A 162 32.33 -27.30 24.84
N LEU A 163 32.23 -28.62 24.66
CA LEU A 163 31.35 -29.21 23.64
C LEU A 163 29.89 -28.89 23.92
N GLU A 164 29.42 -29.02 25.16
CA GLU A 164 28.06 -28.67 25.53
C GLU A 164 27.77 -27.18 25.35
N LYS A 165 28.70 -26.29 25.72
CA LYS A 165 28.61 -24.85 25.43
C LYS A 165 28.48 -24.61 23.92
N ARG A 166 29.27 -25.29 23.09
CA ARG A 166 29.23 -25.16 21.62
C ARG A 166 27.91 -25.68 21.04
N LYS A 167 27.39 -26.82 21.52
CA LYS A 167 26.08 -27.34 21.12
C LYS A 167 24.97 -26.37 21.47
N LYS A 168 24.93 -25.87 22.72
CA LYS A 168 23.97 -24.87 23.18
C LYS A 168 24.03 -23.59 22.33
N LYS A 169 25.24 -23.08 22.03
CA LYS A 169 25.44 -21.92 21.14
C LYS A 169 24.83 -22.16 19.76
N ARG A 170 25.19 -23.28 19.10
CA ARG A 170 24.67 -23.62 17.76
C ARG A 170 23.15 -23.77 17.74
N LYS A 171 22.56 -24.39 18.77
CA LYS A 171 21.11 -24.52 18.91
C LYS A 171 20.44 -23.14 19.02
N ARG A 172 20.99 -22.24 19.85
CA ARG A 172 20.49 -20.86 19.97
C ARG A 172 20.60 -20.08 18.65
N GLU A 173 21.72 -20.18 17.96
CA GLU A 173 21.92 -19.52 16.66
C GLU A 173 20.93 -20.03 15.61
N ARG A 174 20.68 -21.35 15.56
CA ARG A 174 19.68 -21.93 14.65
C ARG A 174 18.28 -21.40 14.95
N LEU A 175 17.86 -21.46 16.21
CA LEU A 175 16.55 -20.94 16.64
C LEU A 175 16.42 -19.43 16.39
N GLY A 176 17.49 -18.65 16.61
CA GLY A 176 17.52 -17.23 16.31
C GLY A 176 17.34 -16.94 14.82
N LYS A 177 18.04 -17.67 13.95
CA LYS A 177 17.90 -17.56 12.50
C LYS A 177 16.49 -17.93 12.02
N GLU A 178 15.90 -18.99 12.55
CA GLU A 178 14.53 -19.40 12.21
C GLU A 178 13.49 -18.36 12.65
N LYS A 179 13.63 -17.83 13.87
CA LYS A 179 12.78 -16.74 14.37
C LYS A 179 12.90 -15.49 13.50
N TRP A 180 14.14 -15.08 13.19
CA TRP A 180 14.38 -13.92 12.32
C TRP A 180 13.79 -14.11 10.92
N LYS A 181 13.94 -15.29 10.31
CA LYS A 181 13.31 -15.60 9.02
C LYS A 181 11.79 -15.51 9.08
N ARG A 182 11.18 -16.06 10.14
CA ARG A 182 9.72 -16.00 10.34
C ARG A 182 9.25 -14.56 10.54
N GLU A 183 9.97 -13.78 11.35
CA GLU A 183 9.65 -12.37 11.59
C GLU A 183 9.78 -11.54 10.30
N LYS A 184 10.82 -11.80 9.50
CA LYS A 184 11.01 -11.15 8.20
C LYS A 184 9.84 -11.44 7.26
N LEU A 185 9.43 -12.71 7.15
CA LEU A 185 8.28 -13.12 6.34
C LEU A 185 6.99 -12.46 6.84
N MET A 186 6.74 -12.45 8.15
CA MET A 186 5.58 -11.76 8.74
C MET A 186 5.58 -10.25 8.46
N LYS A 187 6.75 -9.60 8.47
CA LYS A 187 6.87 -8.17 8.13
C LYS A 187 6.59 -7.93 6.65
N GLU A 188 7.10 -8.77 5.77
CA GLU A 188 6.83 -8.71 4.33
C GLU A 188 5.35 -8.94 4.04
N GLU A 189 4.72 -9.92 4.70
CA GLU A 189 3.29 -10.17 4.56
C GLU A 189 2.45 -8.98 5.06
N ARG A 190 2.79 -8.39 6.22
CA ARG A 190 2.10 -7.18 6.71
C ARG A 190 2.22 -6.02 5.74
N LYS A 191 3.41 -5.81 5.16
CA LYS A 191 3.62 -4.80 4.12
C LYS A 191 2.77 -5.10 2.89
N ALA A 192 2.78 -6.35 2.42
CA ALA A 192 1.98 -6.76 1.26
C ALA A 192 0.49 -6.55 1.50
N ARG A 193 -0.03 -6.88 2.69
CA ARG A 193 -1.42 -6.62 3.07
C ARG A 193 -1.75 -5.12 3.08
N SER A 194 -0.90 -4.31 3.71
CA SER A 194 -1.08 -2.86 3.75
C SER A 194 -1.02 -2.23 2.35
N HIS A 195 -0.11 -2.68 1.49
CA HIS A 195 -0.05 -2.24 0.09
C HIS A 195 -1.28 -2.67 -0.70
N ALA A 196 -1.76 -3.91 -0.52
CA ALA A 196 -2.97 -4.38 -1.19
C ALA A 196 -4.23 -3.61 -0.75
N GLU A 197 -4.32 -3.24 0.53
CA GLU A 197 -5.38 -2.38 1.05
C GLU A 197 -5.30 -0.97 0.47
N ALA A 198 -4.11 -0.37 0.45
CA ALA A 198 -3.89 0.94 -0.16
C ALA A 198 -4.26 0.93 -1.66
N ASP A 199 -3.80 -0.07 -2.41
CA ASP A 199 -4.14 -0.24 -3.83
C ASP A 199 -5.64 -0.44 -4.04
N SER A 200 -6.31 -1.19 -3.16
CA SER A 200 -7.77 -1.36 -3.21
C SER A 200 -8.49 -0.02 -3.01
N SER A 201 -8.06 0.78 -2.03
CA SER A 201 -8.60 2.12 -1.78
C SER A 201 -8.35 3.07 -2.95
N ILE A 202 -7.15 3.06 -3.54
CA ILE A 202 -6.83 3.86 -4.72
C ILE A 202 -7.73 3.47 -5.90
N ARG A 203 -7.94 2.17 -6.15
CA ARG A 203 -8.81 1.72 -7.24
C ARG A 203 -10.27 2.10 -7.02
N LYS A 204 -10.76 2.00 -5.78
CA LYS A 204 -12.12 2.44 -5.42
C LYS A 204 -12.29 3.93 -5.69
N GLU A 205 -11.32 4.75 -5.29
CA GLU A 205 -11.33 6.19 -5.50
C GLU A 205 -11.29 6.54 -7.01
N GLN A 206 -10.39 5.91 -7.76
CA GLN A 206 -10.32 6.07 -9.22
C GLN A 206 -11.63 5.68 -9.91
N ALA A 207 -12.31 4.64 -9.44
CA ALA A 207 -13.61 4.24 -9.97
C ALA A 207 -14.75 5.20 -9.60
N VAL A 208 -14.65 5.95 -8.50
CA VAL A 208 -15.56 7.06 -8.19
C VAL A 208 -15.30 8.21 -9.15
N LEU A 209 -14.05 8.64 -9.28
CA LEU A 209 -13.66 9.76 -10.16
C LEU A 209 -14.02 9.51 -11.63
N GLU A 210 -13.78 8.31 -12.15
CA GLU A 210 -14.13 8.01 -13.54
C GLU A 210 -15.65 7.98 -13.76
N ARG A 211 -16.43 7.52 -12.76
CA ARG A 211 -17.90 7.61 -12.82
C ARG A 211 -18.38 9.05 -12.80
N GLU A 212 -17.85 9.90 -11.92
CA GLU A 212 -18.18 11.33 -11.89
C GLU A 212 -17.84 12.03 -13.20
N LYS A 213 -16.69 11.69 -13.80
CA LYS A 213 -16.29 12.21 -15.10
C LYS A 213 -17.24 11.77 -16.23
N GLN A 214 -17.71 10.53 -16.19
CA GLN A 214 -18.71 10.03 -17.14
C GLN A 214 -20.06 10.75 -16.95
N GLU A 215 -20.51 10.92 -15.70
CA GLU A 215 -21.73 11.66 -15.36
C GLU A 215 -21.66 13.12 -15.83
N GLU A 216 -20.53 13.79 -15.62
CA GLU A 216 -20.32 15.17 -16.07
C GLU A 216 -20.32 15.30 -17.60
N LYS A 217 -19.80 14.29 -18.33
CA LYS A 217 -19.92 14.25 -19.80
C LYS A 217 -21.37 14.12 -20.22
N LEU A 218 -22.12 13.20 -19.63
CA LEU A 218 -23.56 13.04 -19.92
C LEU A 218 -24.34 14.32 -19.62
N ARG A 219 -23.99 15.05 -18.55
CA ARG A 219 -24.58 16.35 -18.23
C ARG A 219 -24.32 17.38 -19.32
N LYS A 220 -23.08 17.49 -19.79
CA LYS A 220 -22.72 18.39 -20.89
C LYS A 220 -23.43 18.04 -22.18
N ASP A 221 -23.55 16.75 -22.49
CA ASP A 221 -24.27 16.28 -23.67
C ASP A 221 -25.77 16.64 -23.58
N ALA A 222 -26.38 16.47 -22.40
CA ALA A 222 -27.77 16.87 -22.17
C ALA A 222 -27.97 18.40 -22.27
N ASP A 223 -27.06 19.20 -21.71
CA ASP A 223 -27.08 20.66 -21.82
C ASP A 223 -26.90 21.13 -23.28
N MET A 224 -26.05 20.44 -24.04
CA MET A 224 -25.85 20.69 -25.47
C MET A 224 -27.14 20.43 -26.26
N ILE A 225 -27.79 19.28 -26.07
CA ILE A 225 -29.07 18.94 -26.70
C ILE A 225 -30.15 19.98 -26.35
N LEU A 226 -30.26 20.37 -25.08
CA LEU A 226 -31.17 21.44 -24.67
C LEU A 226 -30.88 22.78 -25.35
N SER A 227 -29.61 23.13 -25.50
CA SER A 227 -29.20 24.36 -26.19
C SER A 227 -29.58 24.34 -27.67
N ASP A 228 -29.44 23.19 -28.33
CA ASP A 228 -29.83 22.99 -29.72
C ASP A 228 -31.35 23.12 -29.90
N VAL A 229 -32.15 22.47 -29.03
CA VAL A 229 -33.62 22.60 -29.06
C VAL A 229 -34.04 24.06 -28.82
N ARG A 230 -33.40 24.77 -27.88
CA ARG A 230 -33.65 26.20 -27.65
C ARG A 230 -33.29 27.05 -28.86
N SER A 231 -32.19 26.75 -29.53
CA SER A 231 -31.77 27.45 -30.74
C SER A 231 -32.78 27.22 -31.88
N LYS A 232 -33.17 25.97 -32.14
CA LYS A 232 -34.18 25.62 -33.15
C LYS A 232 -35.52 26.30 -32.89
N ARG A 233 -35.96 26.33 -31.63
CA ARG A 233 -37.17 27.06 -31.21
C ARG A 233 -37.05 28.56 -31.45
N ASN A 234 -35.88 29.14 -31.13
CA ASN A 234 -35.63 30.56 -31.38
C ASN A 234 -35.66 30.87 -32.88
N ASP A 235 -35.11 30.00 -33.72
CA ASP A 235 -35.14 30.17 -35.17
C ASP A 235 -36.56 30.09 -35.73
N ALA A 236 -37.39 29.16 -35.26
CA ALA A 236 -38.82 29.12 -35.61
C ALA A 236 -39.53 30.43 -35.26
N ARG A 237 -39.27 31.00 -34.07
CA ARG A 237 -39.81 32.31 -33.66
C ARG A 237 -39.28 33.47 -34.50
N LYS A 238 -38.01 33.45 -34.92
CA LYS A 238 -37.46 34.47 -35.84
C LYS A 238 -38.18 34.43 -37.18
N TYR A 239 -38.41 33.25 -37.76
CA TYR A 239 -39.12 33.12 -39.03
C TYR A 239 -40.59 33.55 -38.92
N LEU A 240 -41.26 33.25 -37.79
CA LEU A 240 -42.60 33.78 -37.52
C LEU A 240 -42.61 35.32 -37.47
N GLY A 241 -41.63 35.94 -36.81
CA GLY A 241 -41.48 37.39 -36.78
C GLY A 241 -41.30 38.00 -38.18
N ILE A 242 -40.42 37.40 -39.00
CA ILE A 242 -40.20 37.84 -40.39
C ILE A 242 -41.49 37.74 -41.22
N LEU A 243 -42.26 36.65 -41.07
CA LEU A 243 -43.53 36.48 -41.80
C LEU A 243 -44.59 37.49 -41.36
N GLN A 244 -44.65 37.83 -40.07
CA GLN A 244 -45.52 38.89 -39.56
C GLN A 244 -45.13 40.26 -40.12
N ASP A 245 -43.83 40.58 -40.15
CA ASP A 245 -43.32 41.81 -40.74
C ASP A 245 -43.66 41.89 -42.23
N LEU A 246 -43.46 40.80 -42.98
CA LEU A 246 -43.85 40.72 -44.40
C LEU A 246 -45.34 40.98 -44.61
N GLN A 247 -46.20 40.42 -43.76
CA GLN A 247 -47.64 40.67 -43.81
C GLN A 247 -47.97 42.15 -43.50
N ASN A 248 -47.27 42.75 -42.53
CA ASN A 248 -47.41 44.17 -42.20
C ASN A 248 -46.97 45.07 -43.37
N PHE A 249 -45.83 44.79 -44.00
CA PHE A 249 -45.35 45.52 -45.18
C PHE A 249 -46.33 45.40 -46.36
N ARG A 250 -46.87 44.21 -46.60
CA ARG A 250 -47.90 43.97 -47.63
C ARG A 250 -49.16 44.82 -47.35
N ARG A 251 -49.63 44.84 -46.10
CA ARG A 251 -50.78 45.65 -45.65
C ARG A 251 -50.54 47.15 -45.82
N ILE A 252 -49.35 47.63 -45.46
CA ILE A 252 -48.95 49.04 -45.65
C ILE A 252 -48.97 49.39 -47.14
N LYS A 253 -48.38 48.55 -48.01
CA LYS A 253 -48.42 48.77 -49.47
C LYS A 253 -49.84 48.83 -50.01
N MET A 254 -50.70 47.89 -49.60
CA MET A 254 -52.12 47.90 -49.96
C MET A 254 -52.81 49.20 -49.53
N ASN A 255 -52.57 49.67 -48.30
CA ASN A 255 -53.15 50.91 -47.80
C ASN A 255 -52.66 52.15 -48.58
N VAL A 256 -51.39 52.18 -48.97
CA VAL A 256 -50.82 53.28 -49.79
C VAL A 256 -51.43 53.32 -51.19
N VAL A 257 -51.59 52.17 -51.85
CA VAL A 257 -52.21 52.11 -53.19
C VAL A 257 -53.71 52.47 -53.11
N ARG A 258 -54.41 52.00 -52.08
CA ARG A 258 -55.80 52.38 -51.81
C ARG A 258 -55.94 53.89 -51.57
N ALA A 259 -55.01 54.51 -50.83
CA ALA A 259 -54.99 55.95 -50.61
C ALA A 259 -54.72 56.76 -51.89
N ARG A 260 -54.08 56.15 -52.91
CA ARG A 260 -53.89 56.73 -54.25
C ARG A 260 -55.09 56.51 -55.20
N GLY A 261 -56.11 55.76 -54.77
CA GLY A 261 -57.29 55.45 -55.60
C GLY A 261 -57.04 54.40 -56.69
N GLU A 262 -55.92 53.68 -56.63
CA GLU A 262 -55.57 52.62 -57.57
C GLU A 262 -56.08 51.25 -57.06
N ASN A 263 -56.47 50.36 -57.98
CA ASN A 263 -56.97 49.02 -57.63
C ASN A 263 -55.82 48.02 -57.53
N TRP A 264 -55.63 47.43 -56.35
CA TRP A 264 -54.70 46.32 -56.12
C TRP A 264 -55.33 45.00 -56.55
N SER A 265 -54.55 44.11 -57.19
CA SER A 265 -55.06 42.80 -57.63
C SER A 265 -55.39 41.91 -56.43
N SER A 266 -56.69 41.64 -56.21
CA SER A 266 -57.18 40.78 -55.11
C SER A 266 -56.65 39.35 -55.23
N ALA A 267 -56.64 38.79 -56.44
CA ALA A 267 -56.20 37.41 -56.66
C ALA A 267 -54.72 37.19 -56.28
N ALA A 268 -53.85 38.16 -56.56
CA ALA A 268 -52.44 38.11 -56.18
C ALA A 268 -52.23 38.28 -54.66
N ASP A 269 -53.14 38.97 -53.99
CA ASP A 269 -53.11 39.12 -52.54
C ASP A 269 -53.63 37.87 -51.83
N ASP A 270 -54.69 37.26 -52.34
CA ASP A 270 -55.22 35.99 -51.82
C ASP A 270 -54.18 34.87 -51.93
N VAL A 271 -53.44 34.78 -53.04
CA VAL A 271 -52.33 33.81 -53.18
C VAL A 271 -51.19 34.09 -52.19
N PHE A 272 -50.84 35.36 -51.97
CA PHE A 272 -49.81 35.75 -50.98
C PHE A 272 -50.26 35.45 -49.54
N ASN A 273 -51.48 35.81 -49.18
CA ASN A 273 -52.04 35.58 -47.86
C ASN A 273 -52.19 34.08 -47.58
N ASN A 274 -52.65 33.29 -48.56
CA ASN A 274 -52.75 31.84 -48.41
C ASN A 274 -51.38 31.16 -48.27
N SER A 275 -50.37 31.59 -49.03
CA SER A 275 -49.01 31.04 -48.91
C SER A 275 -48.32 31.45 -47.60
N THR A 276 -48.48 32.71 -47.19
CA THR A 276 -47.96 33.22 -45.91
C THR A 276 -48.66 32.55 -44.72
N ALA A 277 -49.98 32.32 -44.80
CA ALA A 277 -50.73 31.61 -43.77
C ALA A 277 -50.25 30.17 -43.58
N LYS A 278 -50.05 29.43 -44.68
CA LYS A 278 -49.49 28.05 -44.62
C LYS A 278 -48.08 28.03 -44.02
N LEU A 279 -47.23 28.99 -44.38
CA LEU A 279 -45.88 29.11 -43.80
C LEU A 279 -45.93 29.45 -42.31
N MET A 280 -46.82 30.37 -41.90
CA MET A 280 -47.02 30.69 -40.49
C MET A 280 -47.53 29.48 -39.70
N GLU A 281 -48.50 28.73 -40.23
CA GLU A 281 -49.01 27.50 -39.62
C GLU A 281 -47.90 26.46 -39.43
N TYR A 282 -47.07 26.25 -40.45
CA TYR A 282 -45.92 25.35 -40.39
C TYR A 282 -44.94 25.75 -39.28
N TRP A 283 -44.50 27.01 -39.24
CA TRP A 283 -43.56 27.48 -38.22
C TRP A 283 -44.17 27.53 -36.82
N THR A 284 -45.48 27.77 -36.70
CA THR A 284 -46.19 27.73 -35.42
C THR A 284 -46.28 26.29 -34.89
N THR A 285 -46.48 25.32 -35.79
CA THR A 285 -46.46 23.90 -35.44
C THR A 285 -45.07 23.48 -34.97
N LEU A 286 -44.02 23.87 -35.69
CA LEU A 286 -42.64 23.61 -35.29
C LEU A 286 -42.26 24.25 -33.94
N ASP A 287 -42.64 25.51 -33.67
CA ASP A 287 -42.39 26.14 -32.36
C ASP A 287 -43.10 25.38 -31.23
N ARG A 288 -44.32 24.89 -31.48
CA ARG A 288 -45.07 24.06 -30.52
C ARG A 288 -44.36 22.73 -30.26
N GLU A 289 -43.91 22.04 -31.30
CA GLU A 289 -43.18 20.77 -31.18
C GLU A 289 -41.90 20.94 -30.36
N TYR A 290 -41.06 21.94 -30.70
CA TYR A 290 -39.84 22.23 -29.92
C TYR A 290 -40.13 22.71 -28.51
N ALA A 291 -41.26 23.39 -28.26
CA ALA A 291 -41.66 23.78 -26.91
C ALA A 291 -42.03 22.58 -26.03
N VAL A 292 -42.72 21.58 -26.60
CA VAL A 292 -43.04 20.33 -25.91
C VAL A 292 -41.77 19.54 -25.63
N GLU A 293 -40.89 19.38 -26.63
CA GLU A 293 -39.60 18.69 -26.49
C GLU A 293 -38.72 19.35 -25.42
N GLU A 294 -38.60 20.69 -25.43
CA GLU A 294 -37.86 21.44 -24.41
C GLU A 294 -38.43 21.21 -23.00
N GLN A 295 -39.76 21.18 -22.86
CA GLN A 295 -40.43 20.95 -21.58
C GLN A 295 -40.22 19.52 -21.08
N GLU A 296 -40.28 18.53 -21.97
CA GLU A 296 -40.05 17.12 -21.66
C GLU A 296 -38.61 16.88 -21.19
N LEU A 297 -37.62 17.40 -21.94
CA LEU A 297 -36.20 17.31 -21.56
C LEU A 297 -35.91 17.99 -20.22
N LYS A 298 -36.50 19.18 -19.98
CA LYS A 298 -36.39 19.86 -18.68
C LYS A 298 -37.00 19.04 -17.55
N HIS A 299 -38.15 18.41 -17.77
CA HIS A 299 -38.79 17.56 -16.78
C HIS A 299 -37.93 16.33 -16.47
N MET A 300 -37.40 15.67 -17.51
CA MET A 300 -36.51 14.52 -17.38
C MET A 300 -35.27 14.85 -16.52
N LEU A 301 -34.62 15.98 -16.80
CA LEU A 301 -33.45 16.44 -16.03
C LEU A 301 -33.78 16.78 -14.58
N LYS A 302 -34.95 17.40 -14.33
CA LYS A 302 -35.41 17.66 -12.96
C LYS A 302 -35.65 16.37 -12.18
N MET A 303 -36.32 15.40 -12.79
CA MET A 303 -36.59 14.09 -12.17
C MET A 303 -35.30 13.33 -11.86
N ASP A 304 -34.31 13.38 -12.75
CA ASP A 304 -33.01 12.74 -12.54
C ASP A 304 -32.23 13.41 -11.40
N ASN A 305 -32.17 14.75 -11.39
CA ASN A 305 -31.53 15.51 -10.31
C ASN A 305 -32.23 15.28 -8.95
N GLU A 306 -33.55 15.18 -8.92
CA GLU A 306 -34.30 14.89 -7.70
C GLU A 306 -34.00 13.49 -7.17
N LYS A 307 -33.97 12.46 -8.03
CA LYS A 307 -33.54 11.10 -7.65
C LYS A 307 -32.12 11.08 -7.10
N ARG A 308 -31.22 11.89 -7.67
CA ARG A 308 -29.83 12.02 -7.21
C ARG A 308 -29.76 12.67 -5.82
N ILE A 309 -30.47 13.77 -5.61
CA ILE A 309 -30.58 14.44 -4.31
C ILE A 309 -31.16 13.48 -3.26
N GLU A 310 -32.20 12.73 -3.61
CA GLU A 310 -32.81 11.76 -2.71
C GLU A 310 -31.85 10.62 -2.36
N LYS A 311 -31.08 10.12 -3.33
CA LYS A 311 -30.03 9.12 -3.08
C LYS A 311 -28.92 9.67 -2.18
N GLN A 312 -28.48 10.91 -2.41
CA GLN A 312 -27.49 11.56 -1.56
C GLN A 312 -28.01 11.78 -0.14
N LYS A 313 -29.28 12.18 0.03
CA LYS A 313 -29.91 12.35 1.34
C LYS A 313 -30.04 11.02 2.09
N LYS A 314 -30.40 9.93 1.40
CA LYS A 314 -30.44 8.59 2.00
C LYS A 314 -29.06 8.15 2.45
N ASN A 315 -28.05 8.24 1.58
CA ASN A 315 -26.68 7.92 1.95
C ASN A 315 -26.19 8.76 3.13
N LEU A 316 -26.49 10.06 3.14
CA LEU A 316 -26.12 10.95 4.25
C LEU A 316 -26.84 10.55 5.54
N CYS A 317 -28.13 10.21 5.47
CA CYS A 317 -28.88 9.72 6.63
C CYS A 317 -28.31 8.40 7.17
N ASP A 318 -28.00 7.46 6.28
CA ASP A 318 -27.37 6.18 6.63
C ASP A 318 -25.97 6.40 7.23
N ASP A 319 -25.19 7.35 6.70
CA ASP A 319 -23.89 7.74 7.23
C ASP A 319 -24.01 8.36 8.64
N TRP A 320 -24.97 9.27 8.85
CA TRP A 320 -25.25 9.82 10.17
C TRP A 320 -25.77 8.78 11.14
N GLU A 321 -26.61 7.84 10.69
CA GLU A 321 -27.08 6.73 11.51
C GLU A 321 -25.90 5.88 11.98
N ASN A 322 -24.97 5.56 11.07
CA ASN A 322 -23.75 4.83 11.40
C ASN A 322 -22.78 5.61 12.31
N VAL A 323 -22.69 6.94 12.17
CA VAL A 323 -21.83 7.78 13.02
C VAL A 323 -22.41 7.97 14.42
N LEU A 324 -23.72 8.20 14.52
CA LEU A 324 -24.41 8.46 15.79
C LEU A 324 -24.63 7.17 16.59
N PHE A 325 -24.95 6.06 15.91
CA PHE A 325 -25.35 4.82 16.56
C PHE A 325 -24.35 3.67 16.35
N GLY A 326 -23.28 3.86 15.58
CA GLY A 326 -22.37 2.79 15.19
C GLY A 326 -22.97 1.89 14.11
N THR A 327 -22.34 0.74 13.83
CA THR A 327 -22.93 -0.29 12.97
C THR A 327 -24.35 -0.57 13.44
N SER A 328 -25.34 -0.39 12.56
CA SER A 328 -26.76 -0.34 12.93
C SER A 328 -27.10 -1.27 14.10
N ILE A 329 -27.67 -0.71 15.16
CA ILE A 329 -28.06 -1.48 16.36
C ILE A 329 -28.96 -2.66 15.94
N LEU A 330 -29.70 -2.54 14.83
CA LEU A 330 -30.47 -3.61 14.20
C LEU A 330 -29.65 -4.83 13.76
N THR A 331 -28.42 -4.66 13.26
CA THR A 331 -27.50 -5.77 12.96
C THR A 331 -26.91 -6.41 14.23
N THR A 332 -26.72 -5.62 15.28
CA THR A 332 -26.35 -6.14 16.61
C THR A 332 -27.54 -6.83 17.29
N GLU A 333 -28.77 -6.37 17.06
CA GLU A 333 -30.01 -6.99 17.57
C GLU A 333 -30.27 -8.34 16.89
N GLN A 334 -29.99 -8.49 15.59
CA GLN A 334 -30.08 -9.79 14.92
C GLN A 334 -29.04 -10.79 15.45
N SER A 335 -27.80 -10.34 15.72
CA SER A 335 -26.76 -11.20 16.31
C SER A 335 -26.91 -11.44 17.82
N SER A 336 -27.52 -10.51 18.57
CA SER A 336 -27.85 -10.71 19.99
C SER A 336 -29.15 -11.50 20.20
N ARG A 337 -29.98 -11.66 19.17
CA ARG A 337 -31.08 -12.62 19.18
C ARG A 337 -30.61 -14.07 18.97
N GLU A 338 -29.47 -14.27 18.32
CA GLU A 338 -28.84 -15.59 18.15
C GLU A 338 -28.06 -16.02 19.41
N ASP A 339 -27.51 -15.08 20.18
CA ASP A 339 -26.82 -15.37 21.43
C ASP A 339 -27.53 -14.75 22.64
N VAL A 340 -28.57 -15.45 23.11
CA VAL A 340 -29.33 -15.12 24.32
C VAL A 340 -28.40 -14.93 25.54
N ASN A 341 -27.27 -15.63 25.59
CA ASN A 341 -26.31 -15.47 26.70
C ASN A 341 -25.62 -14.11 26.67
N ASN A 342 -25.32 -13.58 25.48
CA ASN A 342 -24.72 -12.25 25.34
C ASN A 342 -25.72 -11.16 25.75
N PHE A 343 -27.00 -11.31 25.40
CA PHE A 343 -28.07 -10.42 25.86
C PHE A 343 -28.22 -10.45 27.39
N ILE A 344 -28.26 -11.64 28.00
CA ILE A 344 -28.34 -11.79 29.46
C ILE A 344 -27.09 -11.20 30.13
N MET A 345 -25.89 -11.39 29.55
CA MET A 345 -24.63 -10.81 30.04
C MET A 345 -24.65 -9.29 30.04
N ILE A 346 -25.09 -8.68 28.94
CA ILE A 346 -25.25 -7.22 28.84
C ILE A 346 -26.27 -6.75 29.87
N ARG A 347 -27.42 -7.42 29.98
CA ARG A 347 -28.47 -7.07 30.93
C ARG A 347 -28.01 -7.19 32.39
N MET A 348 -27.32 -8.27 32.75
CA MET A 348 -26.71 -8.44 34.07
C MET A 348 -25.65 -7.38 34.37
N ALA A 349 -24.91 -6.93 33.36
CA ALA A 349 -23.95 -5.83 33.54
C ALA A 349 -24.67 -4.51 33.86
N TRP A 350 -25.79 -4.23 33.20
CA TRP A 350 -26.64 -3.07 33.49
C TRP A 350 -27.36 -3.18 34.84
N ASP A 351 -27.87 -4.36 35.18
CA ASP A 351 -28.59 -4.60 36.44
C ASP A 351 -27.69 -4.40 37.67
N LYS A 352 -26.37 -4.52 37.55
CA LYS A 352 -25.42 -4.16 38.61
C LYS A 352 -25.46 -2.68 39.00
N PHE A 353 -25.91 -1.81 38.10
CA PHE A 353 -26.07 -0.38 38.35
C PHE A 353 -27.48 -0.02 38.84
N VAL A 354 -28.39 -0.99 38.93
CA VAL A 354 -29.73 -0.82 39.49
C VAL A 354 -29.68 -1.17 40.98
N SER A 355 -29.64 -0.16 41.86
CA SER A 355 -29.70 -0.36 43.31
C SER A 355 -31.11 -0.08 43.84
N SER A 356 -31.59 -0.95 44.74
CA SER A 356 -32.90 -0.82 45.41
C SER A 356 -32.87 0.06 46.68
N LYS A 357 -31.69 0.50 47.10
CA LYS A 357 -31.49 1.44 48.20
C LYS A 357 -31.48 2.88 47.70
N ASN A 358 -31.92 3.81 48.55
CA ASN A 358 -32.02 5.27 48.33
C ASN A 358 -30.72 5.99 47.89
N ASP A 359 -29.62 5.27 47.64
CA ASP A 359 -28.35 5.82 47.13
C ASP A 359 -28.23 5.74 45.59
N ALA A 360 -29.31 5.36 44.88
CA ALA A 360 -29.34 5.35 43.43
C ALA A 360 -29.57 6.78 42.87
N THR A 361 -28.77 7.18 41.89
CA THR A 361 -28.99 8.42 41.15
C THR A 361 -30.18 8.25 40.20
N THR A 362 -31.24 9.04 40.41
CA THR A 362 -32.40 9.07 39.51
C THR A 362 -31.97 9.51 38.11
N ILE A 363 -32.58 8.94 37.07
CA ILE A 363 -32.38 9.39 35.68
C ILE A 363 -32.65 10.90 35.64
N PRO A 364 -31.68 11.73 35.21
CA PRO A 364 -31.85 13.17 35.21
C PRO A 364 -33.00 13.57 34.31
N ILE A 365 -33.95 14.32 34.87
CA ILE A 365 -35.06 14.89 34.10
C ILE A 365 -34.55 16.20 33.51
N GLY A 366 -34.09 16.16 32.26
CA GLY A 366 -33.63 17.34 31.51
C GLY A 366 -32.23 17.17 30.89
N TRP A 367 -31.71 18.26 30.32
CA TRP A 367 -30.37 18.30 29.73
C TRP A 367 -29.30 18.27 30.82
N ILE A 368 -28.42 17.27 30.77
CA ILE A 368 -27.28 17.16 31.67
C ILE A 368 -26.15 18.02 31.12
N VAL A 369 -25.83 19.11 31.82
CA VAL A 369 -24.66 19.93 31.49
C VAL A 369 -23.41 19.21 32.03
N PRO A 370 -22.44 18.85 31.18
CA PRO A 370 -21.24 18.15 31.63
C PRO A 370 -20.43 19.01 32.60
N GLU A 371 -19.81 18.37 33.59
CA GLU A 371 -18.93 19.04 34.53
C GLU A 371 -17.70 19.65 33.82
N LYS A 372 -17.08 20.64 34.47
CA LYS A 372 -15.83 21.23 33.97
C LYS A 372 -14.77 20.12 33.86
N PRO A 373 -13.98 20.09 32.77
CA PRO A 373 -13.06 18.98 32.50
C PRO A 373 -12.09 18.79 33.66
N SER A 374 -12.01 17.55 34.15
CA SER A 374 -11.20 17.15 35.30
C SER A 374 -9.69 17.18 35.04
N SER A 375 -9.26 17.29 33.78
CA SER A 375 -7.85 17.38 33.40
C SER A 375 -7.60 18.30 32.21
N ALA A 376 -6.38 18.83 32.14
CA ALA A 376 -5.92 19.69 31.05
C ALA A 376 -5.90 18.98 29.69
N ALA A 377 -5.81 17.64 29.65
CA ALA A 377 -5.87 16.87 28.42
C ALA A 377 -7.30 16.87 27.84
N TRP A 378 -8.32 16.68 28.70
CA TRP A 378 -9.73 16.74 28.29
C TRP A 378 -10.17 18.15 27.93
N GLN A 379 -9.60 19.16 28.58
CA GLN A 379 -9.89 20.56 28.27
C GLN A 379 -9.43 20.99 26.88
N LYS A 380 -8.44 20.31 26.28
CA LYS A 380 -8.04 20.56 24.88
C LYS A 380 -9.05 20.04 23.86
N CYS A 381 -9.89 19.08 24.24
CA CYS A 381 -10.89 18.47 23.37
C CYS A 381 -12.24 19.19 23.41
N LEU A 382 -12.46 20.09 24.38
CA LEU A 382 -13.57 21.03 24.34
C LEU A 382 -13.20 22.15 23.37
N ASN A 383 -13.70 22.03 22.14
CA ASN A 383 -13.53 23.06 21.12
C ASN A 383 -14.00 24.40 21.70
N LYS A 384 -13.13 25.42 21.60
CA LYS A 384 -13.49 26.81 21.87
C LYS A 384 -14.34 27.33 20.71
N GLU A 385 -15.54 26.79 20.54
CA GLU A 385 -16.53 27.38 19.65
C GLU A 385 -17.62 27.97 20.52
N THR A 386 -17.45 29.25 20.85
CA THR A 386 -18.50 30.28 20.84
C THR A 386 -17.94 31.59 21.38
N SER A 387 -17.55 32.48 20.47
CA SER A 387 -17.89 33.91 20.50
C SER A 387 -17.81 34.44 19.08
#